data_AF-A0AAX3WCH7-F1
#
_entry.id   AF-A0AAX3WCH7-F1
#
_cell.length_a   1.000
_cell.length_b   1.000
_cell.length_c   1.000
_cell.angle_alpha   90.00
_cell.angle_beta   90.00
_cell.angle_gamma   90.00
#
_symmetry.space_group_name_H-M   'P 1'
#
loop_
_entity.id
_entity.type
_entity.pdbx_description
1 polymer ?
#
loop_
_entity_poly.entity_id
_entity_poly.type
_entity_poly.pdbx_seq_one_letter_code
_entity_poly.pdbx_strand_id
1 'polypeptide(L)'
;MTPGGGEGDRPKDRRDDAAIPLDPAAGPPGQRRPWLRWLPLLALALLSVGILASGGARFLDLDRLSESRVWLQGLIAEDRVRAIALACLAYVGSVVVSLPATLVLTVLAGLLFGPVTGALIAIASSTTGAAIVFSVGRYAAGDLIRRKAGPRVGRFADGFRRDGFGYILILRLLPIFPYWITNLAPAAFGVPLRTFALATLLGLTPGAFIYAGLGAGLEDLLATRDEVKAACLAAGGADCSKGIDLRALVTPGMVAALAALAGFALLTVYLRRWLERRTLRA
;
A
#
# COMPACT_ATOMS: atom_id res chain seq x y z
N MET A 1 80.78 50.86 -8.38
CA MET A 1 80.37 49.87 -7.36
C MET A 1 78.86 49.89 -7.26
N THR A 2 78.22 48.72 -7.27
CA THR A 2 76.78 48.45 -7.00
C THR A 2 76.52 48.40 -5.47
N PRO A 3 75.30 48.11 -4.93
CA PRO A 3 73.92 48.01 -5.48
C PRO A 3 73.04 49.23 -5.06
N GLY A 4 71.70 49.30 -5.16
CA GLY A 4 70.69 48.40 -5.76
C GLY A 4 69.56 47.95 -4.79
N GLY A 5 68.29 48.28 -5.06
CA GLY A 5 67.08 47.88 -4.29
C GLY A 5 65.94 48.92 -4.39
N GLY A 6 64.65 48.56 -4.51
CA GLY A 6 64.06 47.24 -4.66
C GLY A 6 62.62 47.27 -5.19
N GLU A 7 62.27 46.28 -6.02
CA GLU A 7 60.91 46.04 -6.53
C GLU A 7 60.18 45.10 -5.56
N GLY A 8 58.91 45.40 -5.23
CA GLY A 8 58.15 44.66 -4.22
C GLY A 8 57.61 43.32 -4.72
N ASP A 9 58.29 42.21 -4.41
CA ASP A 9 57.80 40.86 -4.69
C ASP A 9 56.75 40.38 -3.67
N ARG A 10 55.73 39.67 -4.13
CA ARG A 10 54.64 39.15 -3.29
C ARG A 10 54.96 37.73 -2.83
N PRO A 11 54.73 37.37 -1.55
CA PRO A 11 54.95 36.01 -1.09
C PRO A 11 53.98 35.04 -1.77
N LYS A 12 54.53 34.18 -2.63
CA LYS A 12 53.81 33.11 -3.30
C LYS A 12 53.68 31.93 -2.32
N ASP A 13 52.56 31.86 -1.59
CA ASP A 13 52.22 30.76 -0.68
C ASP A 13 52.15 29.44 -1.47
N ARG A 14 53.27 28.73 -1.49
CA ARG A 14 53.41 27.38 -2.05
C ARG A 14 53.17 26.40 -0.91
N ARG A 15 51.90 26.15 -0.61
CA ARG A 15 51.51 25.03 0.25
C ARG A 15 51.50 23.75 -0.57
N ASP A 16 52.32 22.80 -0.14
CA ASP A 16 52.59 21.57 -0.87
C ASP A 16 51.35 20.66 -0.94
N ASP A 17 51.12 20.12 -2.14
CA ASP A 17 50.13 19.07 -2.39
C ASP A 17 50.59 17.78 -1.70
N ALA A 18 50.22 17.61 -0.43
CA ALA A 18 50.41 16.38 0.32
C ALA A 18 49.55 15.25 -0.26
N ALA A 19 50.08 14.58 -1.29
CA ALA A 19 49.45 13.44 -1.93
C ALA A 19 49.18 12.33 -0.89
N ILE A 20 47.91 12.02 -0.68
CA ILE A 20 47.47 10.94 0.21
C ILE A 20 47.96 9.60 -0.38
N PRO A 21 48.77 8.80 0.35
CA PRO A 21 49.18 7.49 -0.14
C PRO A 21 47.97 6.57 -0.27
N LEU A 22 47.68 6.11 -1.49
CA LEU A 22 46.68 5.07 -1.75
C LEU A 22 47.27 3.71 -1.35
N ASP A 23 46.81 3.17 -0.23
CA ASP A 23 47.19 1.84 0.26
C ASP A 23 46.83 0.74 -0.76
N PRO A 24 47.83 0.01 -1.34
CA PRO A 24 47.56 -1.03 -2.33
C PRO A 24 46.87 -2.28 -1.75
N ALA A 25 46.80 -2.42 -0.42
CA ALA A 25 46.24 -3.60 0.25
C ALA A 25 44.70 -3.59 0.39
N ALA A 26 44.02 -2.52 -0.04
CA ALA A 26 42.57 -2.40 0.01
C ALA A 26 41.87 -3.30 -1.04
N GLY A 27 41.82 -4.61 -0.77
CA GLY A 27 41.10 -5.59 -1.59
C GLY A 27 39.63 -5.20 -1.83
N PRO A 28 39.06 -5.53 -3.01
CA PRO A 28 37.76 -5.00 -3.42
C PRO A 28 36.65 -5.37 -2.41
N PRO A 29 35.77 -4.41 -2.03
CA PRO A 29 34.77 -4.63 -1.00
C PRO A 29 33.87 -5.80 -1.39
N GLY A 30 33.92 -6.86 -0.57
CA GLY A 30 33.43 -8.18 -0.94
C GLY A 30 32.02 -8.18 -1.53
N GLN A 31 31.88 -8.82 -2.70
CA GLN A 31 30.60 -8.99 -3.41
C GLN A 31 29.61 -9.82 -2.58
N ARG A 32 28.95 -9.20 -1.60
CA ARG A 32 27.79 -9.79 -0.91
C ARG A 32 26.69 -10.00 -1.95
N ARG A 33 26.52 -11.27 -2.35
CA ARG A 33 25.72 -11.76 -3.49
C ARG A 33 24.45 -10.91 -3.68
N PRO A 34 24.29 -10.18 -4.80
CA PRO A 34 23.24 -9.17 -4.93
C PRO A 34 21.81 -9.76 -4.89
N TRP A 35 21.66 -11.04 -5.27
CA TRP A 35 20.38 -11.76 -5.17
C TRP A 35 19.89 -11.97 -3.74
N LEU A 36 20.80 -12.06 -2.75
CA LEU A 36 20.45 -12.19 -1.32
C LEU A 36 19.74 -10.95 -0.75
N ARG A 37 19.73 -9.83 -1.47
CA ARG A 37 18.98 -8.61 -1.11
C ARG A 37 17.54 -8.61 -1.64
N TRP A 38 17.26 -9.46 -2.63
CA TRP A 38 15.90 -9.72 -3.10
C TRP A 38 15.23 -10.81 -2.29
N LEU A 39 15.98 -11.58 -1.49
CA LEU A 39 15.46 -12.65 -0.64
C LEU A 39 14.31 -12.21 0.28
N PRO A 40 14.31 -11.02 0.92
CA PRO A 40 13.14 -10.54 1.67
C PRO A 40 11.92 -10.24 0.80
N LEU A 41 12.13 -9.80 -0.45
CA LEU A 41 11.06 -9.45 -1.39
C LEU A 41 10.49 -10.70 -2.07
N LEU A 42 11.37 -11.66 -2.37
CA LEU A 42 11.02 -12.98 -2.85
C LEU A 42 10.32 -13.76 -1.74
N ALA A 43 10.79 -13.68 -0.48
CA ALA A 43 10.11 -14.25 0.67
C ALA A 43 8.75 -13.59 0.91
N LEU A 44 8.60 -12.27 0.77
CA LEU A 44 7.29 -11.62 0.89
C LEU A 44 6.36 -11.98 -0.28
N ALA A 45 6.89 -12.10 -1.50
CA ALA A 45 6.12 -12.55 -2.67
C ALA A 45 5.72 -14.03 -2.55
N LEU A 46 6.63 -14.89 -2.10
CA LEU A 46 6.38 -16.32 -1.81
C LEU A 46 5.50 -16.51 -0.58
N LEU A 47 5.49 -15.59 0.38
CA LEU A 47 4.55 -15.57 1.50
C LEU A 47 3.17 -15.10 1.03
N SER A 48 3.09 -14.11 0.13
CA SER A 48 1.83 -13.65 -0.46
C SER A 48 1.21 -14.72 -1.35
N VAL A 49 1.99 -15.29 -2.28
CA VAL A 49 1.63 -16.44 -3.12
C VAL A 49 1.39 -17.67 -2.27
N GLY A 50 2.15 -17.87 -1.19
CA GLY A 50 2.01 -18.97 -0.24
C GLY A 50 0.72 -18.88 0.55
N ILE A 51 0.30 -17.70 1.01
CA ILE A 51 -1.01 -17.46 1.64
C ILE A 51 -2.13 -17.66 0.62
N LEU A 52 -1.98 -17.21 -0.63
CA LEU A 52 -2.94 -17.47 -1.70
C LEU A 52 -3.07 -18.99 -1.99
N ALA A 53 -1.95 -19.70 -2.10
CA ALA A 53 -1.88 -21.12 -2.43
C ALA A 53 -2.18 -22.08 -1.27
N SER A 54 -1.92 -21.69 -0.01
CA SER A 54 -2.27 -22.46 1.19
C SER A 54 -3.78 -22.49 1.45
N GLY A 55 -4.55 -21.69 0.71
CA GLY A 55 -5.99 -21.53 0.90
C GLY A 55 -6.40 -20.13 1.31
N GLY A 56 -5.81 -19.07 0.76
CA GLY A 56 -6.36 -17.72 0.86
C GLY A 56 -7.80 -17.68 0.34
N ALA A 57 -8.09 -18.45 -0.71
CA ALA A 57 -9.44 -18.71 -1.20
C ALA A 57 -10.34 -19.51 -0.22
N ARG A 58 -9.78 -20.20 0.78
CA ARG A 58 -10.52 -20.89 1.85
C ARG A 58 -10.91 -19.94 3.00
N PHE A 59 -10.43 -18.70 3.03
CA PHE A 59 -11.04 -17.64 3.84
C PHE A 59 -12.34 -17.10 3.20
N LEU A 60 -12.62 -17.44 1.94
CA LEU A 60 -13.91 -17.25 1.27
C LEU A 60 -14.78 -18.50 1.34
N ASP A 61 -14.43 -19.48 2.17
CA ASP A 61 -15.29 -20.64 2.45
C ASP A 61 -16.53 -20.15 3.21
N LEU A 62 -17.68 -20.14 2.51
CA LEU A 62 -18.88 -19.42 2.92
C LEU A 62 -19.44 -19.92 4.25
N ASP A 63 -19.28 -21.21 4.56
CA ASP A 63 -19.75 -21.77 5.83
C ASP A 63 -18.84 -21.36 7.01
N ARG A 64 -17.51 -21.22 6.80
CA ARG A 64 -16.58 -20.65 7.81
C ARG A 64 -16.85 -19.17 8.07
N LEU A 65 -17.21 -18.42 7.01
CA LEU A 65 -17.61 -17.02 7.12
C LEU A 65 -18.94 -16.87 7.87
N SER A 66 -19.95 -17.69 7.59
CA SER A 66 -21.24 -17.65 8.32
C SER A 66 -21.06 -17.96 9.81
N GLU A 67 -20.33 -19.02 10.17
CA GLU A 67 -20.06 -19.37 11.58
C GLU A 67 -19.31 -18.24 12.33
N SER A 68 -18.29 -17.65 11.70
CA SER A 68 -17.54 -16.53 12.27
C SER A 68 -18.37 -15.23 12.33
N ARG A 69 -19.23 -14.99 11.33
CA ARG A 69 -20.12 -13.83 11.23
C ARG A 69 -21.08 -13.77 12.42
N VAL A 70 -21.76 -14.86 12.75
CA VAL A 70 -22.74 -14.88 13.85
C VAL A 70 -22.10 -14.48 15.18
N TRP A 71 -20.91 -15.01 15.48
CA TRP A 71 -20.15 -14.62 16.68
C TRP A 71 -19.70 -13.16 16.66
N LEU A 72 -19.18 -12.67 15.53
CA LEU A 72 -18.76 -11.27 15.36
C LEU A 72 -19.94 -10.29 15.45
N GLN A 73 -21.12 -10.66 14.96
CA GLN A 73 -22.34 -9.87 15.07
C GLN A 73 -22.84 -9.81 16.53
N GLY A 74 -22.68 -10.88 17.31
CA GLY A 74 -22.89 -10.85 18.76
C GLY A 74 -22.04 -9.78 19.44
N LEU A 75 -20.73 -9.74 19.19
CA LEU A 75 -19.83 -8.70 19.72
C LEU A 75 -20.21 -7.27 19.29
N ILE A 76 -20.73 -7.09 18.07
CA ILE A 76 -21.19 -5.79 17.56
C ILE A 76 -22.51 -5.37 18.21
N ALA A 77 -23.38 -6.32 18.54
CA ALA A 77 -24.64 -6.10 19.24
C ALA A 77 -24.45 -5.77 20.73
N GLU A 78 -23.44 -6.37 21.39
CA GLU A 78 -23.05 -6.05 22.77
C GLU A 78 -22.44 -4.64 22.88
N ASP A 79 -21.38 -4.36 22.10
CA ASP A 79 -20.71 -3.05 22.11
C ASP A 79 -20.11 -2.73 20.73
N ARG A 80 -20.89 -2.01 19.93
CA ARG A 80 -20.49 -1.54 18.60
C ARG A 80 -19.23 -0.68 18.63
N VAL A 81 -18.98 0.11 19.68
CA VAL A 81 -17.81 0.99 19.77
C VAL A 81 -16.55 0.16 20.00
N ARG A 82 -16.61 -0.81 20.91
CA ARG A 82 -15.52 -1.77 21.16
C ARG A 82 -15.23 -2.63 19.94
N ALA A 83 -16.26 -3.10 19.24
CA ALA A 83 -16.08 -3.86 18.00
C ALA A 83 -15.38 -3.04 16.89
N ILE A 84 -15.78 -1.78 16.70
CA ILE A 84 -15.10 -0.85 15.77
C ILE A 84 -13.64 -0.62 16.19
N ALA A 85 -13.37 -0.40 17.47
CA ALA A 85 -12.01 -0.18 17.97
C ALA A 85 -11.11 -1.40 17.73
N LEU A 86 -11.59 -2.62 17.99
CA LEU A 86 -10.87 -3.87 17.72
C LEU A 86 -10.61 -4.07 16.21
N ALA A 87 -11.61 -3.79 15.36
CA ALA A 87 -11.45 -3.85 13.91
C ALA A 87 -10.38 -2.87 13.41
N CYS A 88 -10.39 -1.62 13.91
CA CYS A 88 -9.37 -0.63 13.59
C CYS A 88 -7.97 -1.08 14.03
N LEU A 89 -7.81 -1.60 15.25
CA LEU A 89 -6.53 -2.08 15.77
C LEU A 89 -5.98 -3.26 14.94
N ALA A 90 -6.81 -4.24 14.60
CA ALA A 90 -6.43 -5.37 13.77
C ALA A 90 -6.01 -4.91 12.35
N TYR A 91 -6.76 -3.97 11.76
CA TYR A 91 -6.45 -3.42 10.44
C TYR A 91 -5.13 -2.63 10.47
N VAL A 92 -4.94 -1.71 11.43
CA VAL A 92 -3.66 -0.97 11.60
C VAL A 92 -2.50 -1.94 11.77
N GLY A 93 -2.65 -2.97 12.62
CA GLY A 93 -1.63 -4.01 12.82
C GLY A 93 -1.24 -4.72 11.53
N SER A 94 -2.22 -5.16 10.74
CA SER A 94 -1.98 -5.82 9.45
C SER A 94 -1.19 -4.95 8.47
N VAL A 95 -1.47 -3.63 8.46
CA VAL A 95 -0.79 -2.63 7.63
C VAL A 95 0.64 -2.35 8.12
N VAL A 96 0.85 -2.28 9.44
CA VAL A 96 2.19 -2.08 10.02
C VAL A 96 3.11 -3.27 9.70
N VAL A 97 2.58 -4.50 9.76
CA VAL A 97 3.27 -5.72 9.32
C VAL A 97 3.38 -5.82 7.78
N SER A 98 2.76 -4.88 7.04
CA SER A 98 2.74 -4.81 5.58
C SER A 98 2.16 -6.07 4.90
N LEU A 99 1.20 -6.71 5.56
CA LEU A 99 0.46 -7.84 4.99
C LEU A 99 -0.41 -7.37 3.81
N PRO A 100 -0.49 -8.11 2.69
CA PRO A 100 -1.38 -7.81 1.57
C PRO A 100 -2.86 -8.17 1.89
N ALA A 101 -3.29 -7.95 3.14
CA ALA A 101 -4.61 -8.32 3.66
C ALA A 101 -5.65 -7.19 3.57
N THR A 102 -5.23 -5.97 3.22
CA THR A 102 -6.08 -4.75 3.27
C THR A 102 -7.36 -4.87 2.44
N LEU A 103 -7.33 -5.52 1.28
CA LEU A 103 -8.53 -5.76 0.47
C LEU A 103 -9.53 -6.65 1.21
N VAL A 104 -9.08 -7.80 1.73
CA VAL A 104 -9.92 -8.75 2.49
C VAL A 104 -10.49 -8.08 3.74
N LEU A 105 -9.66 -7.34 4.49
CA LEU A 105 -10.09 -6.62 5.69
C LEU A 105 -11.10 -5.49 5.38
N THR A 106 -11.03 -4.88 4.20
CA THR A 106 -12.01 -3.86 3.77
C THR A 106 -13.35 -4.49 3.42
N VAL A 107 -13.34 -5.65 2.75
CA VAL A 107 -14.55 -6.45 2.49
C VAL A 107 -15.17 -6.92 3.81
N LEU A 108 -14.37 -7.48 4.73
CA LEU A 108 -14.86 -7.91 6.05
C LEU A 108 -15.42 -6.73 6.88
N ALA A 109 -14.78 -5.56 6.84
CA ALA A 109 -15.30 -4.37 7.51
C ALA A 109 -16.64 -3.91 6.89
N GLY A 110 -16.80 -4.05 5.57
CA GLY A 110 -18.07 -3.80 4.87
C GLY A 110 -19.19 -4.77 5.26
N LEU A 111 -18.86 -6.06 5.36
CA LEU A 111 -19.78 -7.13 5.78
C LEU A 111 -20.27 -6.91 7.23
N LEU A 112 -19.34 -6.61 8.14
CA LEU A 112 -19.64 -6.49 9.57
C LEU A 112 -20.29 -5.15 9.97
N PHE A 113 -19.91 -4.04 9.34
CA PHE A 113 -20.31 -2.70 9.78
C PHE A 113 -21.15 -1.94 8.74
N GLY A 114 -21.39 -2.51 7.56
CA GLY A 114 -22.04 -1.87 6.43
C GLY A 114 -21.07 -1.04 5.57
N PRO A 115 -21.52 -0.56 4.40
CA PRO A 115 -20.63 -0.01 3.37
C PRO A 115 -19.95 1.29 3.81
N VAL A 116 -20.66 2.17 4.51
CA VAL A 116 -20.13 3.47 4.95
C VAL A 116 -19.17 3.29 6.13
N THR A 117 -19.60 2.64 7.22
CA THR A 117 -18.74 2.45 8.39
C THR A 117 -17.54 1.56 8.07
N GLY A 118 -17.71 0.50 7.28
CA GLY A 118 -16.62 -0.35 6.81
C GLY A 118 -15.58 0.41 5.97
N ALA A 119 -16.03 1.27 5.05
CA ALA A 119 -15.13 2.12 4.28
C ALA A 119 -14.38 3.13 5.17
N LEU A 120 -15.05 3.77 6.14
CA LEU A 120 -14.43 4.71 7.07
C LEU A 120 -13.38 4.02 7.96
N ILE A 121 -13.68 2.83 8.50
CA ILE A 121 -12.73 1.99 9.25
C ILE A 121 -11.50 1.70 8.38
N ALA A 122 -11.70 1.25 7.14
CA ALA A 122 -10.61 0.93 6.23
C ALA A 122 -9.75 2.17 5.89
N ILE A 123 -10.36 3.30 5.52
CA ILE A 123 -9.64 4.54 5.19
C ILE A 123 -8.83 5.03 6.39
N ALA A 124 -9.43 5.12 7.57
CA ALA A 124 -8.77 5.62 8.78
C ALA A 124 -7.64 4.69 9.25
N SER A 125 -7.89 3.38 9.30
CA SER A 125 -6.91 2.39 9.76
C SER A 125 -5.76 2.22 8.78
N SER A 126 -6.07 2.16 7.49
CA SER A 126 -5.07 2.03 6.42
C SER A 126 -4.18 3.27 6.34
N THR A 127 -4.76 4.48 6.44
CA THR A 127 -3.98 5.73 6.48
C THR A 127 -3.12 5.82 7.74
N THR A 128 -3.66 5.46 8.91
CA THR A 128 -2.91 5.48 10.18
C THR A 128 -1.75 4.49 10.16
N GLY A 129 -1.99 3.22 9.80
CA GLY A 129 -0.92 2.22 9.69
C GLY A 129 0.12 2.60 8.64
N ALA A 130 -0.30 3.11 7.48
CA ALA A 130 0.62 3.56 6.44
C ALA A 130 1.47 4.75 6.90
N ALA A 131 0.91 5.68 7.69
CA ALA A 131 1.62 6.79 8.30
C ALA A 131 2.66 6.34 9.35
N ILE A 132 2.36 5.28 10.12
CA ILE A 132 3.32 4.64 11.04
C ILE A 132 4.49 4.03 10.25
N VAL A 133 4.21 3.19 9.25
CA VAL A 133 5.24 2.56 8.40
C VAL A 133 6.08 3.61 7.67
N PHE A 134 5.45 4.63 7.13
CA PHE A 134 6.12 5.77 6.51
C PHE A 134 7.05 6.49 7.51
N SER A 135 6.62 6.70 8.74
CA SER A 135 7.39 7.44 9.75
C SER A 135 8.62 6.64 10.20
N VAL A 136 8.45 5.36 10.53
CA VAL A 136 9.55 4.41 10.79
C VAL A 136 10.50 4.36 9.58
N GLY A 137 9.92 4.27 8.38
CA GLY A 137 10.64 4.34 7.11
C GLY A 137 11.45 5.62 6.97
N ARG A 138 10.95 6.79 7.37
CA ARG A 138 11.65 8.08 7.24
C ARG A 138 12.92 8.11 8.08
N TYR A 139 12.87 7.57 9.30
CA TYR A 139 14.05 7.46 10.17
C TYR A 139 15.08 6.44 9.65
N ALA A 140 14.63 5.30 9.12
CA ALA A 140 15.51 4.22 8.64
C ALA A 140 16.06 4.40 7.20
N ALA A 141 15.30 5.07 6.31
CA ALA A 141 15.58 5.09 4.88
C ALA A 141 16.61 6.12 4.42
N GLY A 142 16.86 7.15 5.24
CA GLY A 142 17.64 8.34 4.86
C GLY A 142 18.95 7.99 4.16
N ASP A 143 19.80 7.17 4.78
CA ASP A 143 21.12 6.87 4.23
C ASP A 143 21.14 5.61 3.36
N LEU A 144 20.24 4.66 3.59
CA LEU A 144 20.27 3.36 2.92
C LEU A 144 19.80 3.43 1.46
N ILE A 145 18.79 4.26 1.16
CA ILE A 145 18.20 4.35 -0.19
C ILE A 145 18.94 5.35 -1.07
N ARG A 146 19.38 6.51 -0.52
CA ARG A 146 20.21 7.48 -1.26
C ARG A 146 21.52 6.86 -1.76
N ARG A 147 22.17 5.97 -0.97
CA ARG A 147 23.43 5.30 -1.33
C ARG A 147 23.28 4.13 -2.32
N LYS A 148 22.06 3.73 -2.71
CA LYS A 148 21.79 2.55 -3.58
C LYS A 148 20.84 2.85 -4.76
N ALA A 149 20.53 4.11 -5.02
CA ALA A 149 19.61 4.50 -6.08
C ALA A 149 20.23 4.33 -7.49
N GLY A 150 20.03 3.18 -8.12
CA GLY A 150 20.32 3.00 -9.54
C GLY A 150 19.35 3.77 -10.46
N PRO A 151 19.58 3.80 -11.79
CA PRO A 151 18.82 4.66 -12.72
C PRO A 151 17.29 4.48 -12.69
N ARG A 152 16.81 3.25 -12.43
CA ARG A 152 15.37 2.96 -12.28
C ARG A 152 14.78 3.53 -10.99
N VAL A 153 15.55 3.55 -9.90
CA VAL A 153 15.18 4.18 -8.62
C VAL A 153 15.18 5.70 -8.76
N GLY A 154 16.12 6.26 -9.53
CA GLY A 154 16.14 7.67 -9.91
C GLY A 154 14.83 8.14 -10.53
N ARG A 155 14.37 7.46 -11.60
CA ARG A 155 13.07 7.77 -12.25
C ARG A 155 11.86 7.66 -11.33
N PHE A 156 11.88 6.73 -10.37
CA PHE A 156 10.81 6.60 -9.37
C PHE A 156 10.85 7.77 -8.38
N ALA A 157 12.04 8.17 -7.93
CA ALA A 157 12.26 9.35 -7.09
C ALA A 157 11.86 10.66 -7.80
N ASP A 158 12.10 10.79 -9.10
CA ASP A 158 11.69 11.95 -9.91
C ASP A 158 10.17 12.16 -9.88
N GLY A 159 9.38 11.08 -9.90
CA GLY A 159 7.92 11.16 -9.75
C GLY A 159 7.50 11.81 -8.43
N PHE A 160 8.07 11.35 -7.32
CA PHE A 160 7.81 11.93 -5.99
C PHE A 160 8.36 13.34 -5.80
N ARG A 161 9.50 13.68 -6.44
CA ARG A 161 10.06 15.04 -6.41
C ARG A 161 9.21 16.04 -7.20
N ARG A 162 8.69 15.64 -8.35
CA ARG A 162 7.91 16.51 -9.23
C ARG A 162 6.51 16.79 -8.69
N ASP A 163 5.87 15.79 -8.11
CA ASP A 163 4.60 15.91 -7.39
C ASP A 163 4.35 14.65 -6.56
N GLY A 164 4.77 14.69 -5.30
CA GLY A 164 4.54 13.59 -4.36
C GLY A 164 3.06 13.29 -4.13
N PHE A 165 2.19 14.31 -4.13
CA PHE A 165 0.78 14.14 -3.81
C PHE A 165 0.06 13.32 -4.89
N GLY A 166 0.07 13.79 -6.14
CA GLY A 166 -0.60 13.10 -7.24
C GLY A 166 0.05 11.76 -7.58
N TYR A 167 1.37 11.61 -7.36
CA TYR A 167 2.04 10.32 -7.54
C TYR A 167 1.56 9.28 -6.51
N ILE A 168 1.44 9.65 -5.22
CA ILE A 168 0.87 8.77 -4.18
C ILE A 168 -0.60 8.46 -4.48
N LEU A 169 -1.39 9.44 -4.90
CA LEU A 169 -2.81 9.25 -5.24
C LEU A 169 -2.99 8.15 -6.29
N ILE A 170 -2.21 8.19 -7.37
CA ILE A 170 -2.22 7.16 -8.44
C ILE A 170 -1.78 5.80 -7.89
N LEU A 171 -0.75 5.74 -7.01
CA LEU A 171 -0.29 4.49 -6.39
C LEU A 171 -1.31 3.86 -5.42
N ARG A 172 -2.29 4.62 -4.89
CA ARG A 172 -3.39 4.08 -4.09
C ARG A 172 -4.58 3.64 -4.93
N LEU A 173 -4.92 4.40 -5.98
CA LEU A 173 -5.97 4.06 -6.94
C LEU A 173 -5.63 2.78 -7.74
N LEU A 174 -4.34 2.57 -8.03
CA LEU A 174 -3.83 1.42 -8.77
C LEU A 174 -2.91 0.56 -7.88
N PRO A 175 -3.43 -0.46 -7.17
CA PRO A 175 -2.66 -1.32 -6.26
C PRO A 175 -1.75 -2.33 -6.98
N ILE A 176 -1.06 -1.87 -8.03
CA ILE A 176 -0.11 -2.65 -8.86
C ILE A 176 1.21 -2.88 -8.09
N PHE A 177 1.53 -1.99 -7.15
CA PHE A 177 2.78 -2.01 -6.40
C PHE A 177 2.62 -2.66 -5.02
N PRO A 178 3.58 -3.50 -4.57
CA PRO A 178 3.59 -4.06 -3.23
C PRO A 178 3.43 -2.98 -2.14
N TYR A 179 2.59 -3.27 -1.15
CA TYR A 179 2.12 -2.27 -0.18
C TYR A 179 3.28 -1.58 0.58
N TRP A 180 4.30 -2.35 0.98
CA TRP A 180 5.53 -1.84 1.61
C TRP A 180 6.29 -0.81 0.75
N ILE A 181 6.34 -0.98 -0.58
CA ILE A 181 6.97 0.00 -1.49
C ILE A 181 6.20 1.32 -1.42
N THR A 182 4.87 1.25 -1.52
CA THR A 182 4.01 2.43 -1.55
C THR A 182 4.05 3.25 -0.26
N ASN A 183 4.47 2.65 0.86
CA ASN A 183 4.64 3.32 2.15
C ASN A 183 6.07 3.80 2.40
N LEU A 184 7.09 3.01 2.03
CA LEU A 184 8.50 3.32 2.32
C LEU A 184 9.18 4.19 1.26
N ALA A 185 8.82 4.07 -0.02
CA ALA A 185 9.40 4.89 -1.09
C ALA A 185 9.12 6.40 -0.92
N PRO A 186 7.89 6.85 -0.62
CA PRO A 186 7.64 8.28 -0.39
C PRO A 186 8.43 8.84 0.81
N ALA A 187 8.62 8.03 1.86
CA ALA A 187 9.43 8.40 3.02
C ALA A 187 10.91 8.56 2.65
N ALA A 188 11.45 7.63 1.89
CA ALA A 188 12.84 7.62 1.43
C ALA A 188 13.17 8.80 0.49
N PHE A 189 12.21 9.25 -0.32
CA PHE A 189 12.36 10.39 -1.22
C PHE A 189 11.94 11.73 -0.59
N GLY A 190 11.67 11.75 0.72
CA GLY A 190 11.54 12.99 1.49
C GLY A 190 10.18 13.68 1.45
N VAL A 191 9.17 13.10 0.78
CA VAL A 191 7.79 13.63 0.71
C VAL A 191 7.30 14.01 2.12
N PRO A 192 6.61 15.14 2.36
CA PRO A 192 6.12 15.47 3.71
C PRO A 192 5.07 14.46 4.21
N LEU A 193 5.08 14.14 5.51
CA LEU A 193 4.10 13.22 6.12
C LEU A 193 2.65 13.67 5.87
N ARG A 194 2.38 14.98 5.97
CA ARG A 194 1.05 15.54 5.69
C ARG A 194 0.60 15.27 4.26
N THR A 195 1.49 15.48 3.28
CA THR A 195 1.24 15.18 1.86
C THR A 195 0.97 13.70 1.65
N PHE A 196 1.76 12.82 2.28
CA PHE A 196 1.58 11.37 2.21
C PHE A 196 0.25 10.90 2.82
N ALA A 197 -0.10 11.41 3.99
CA ALA A 197 -1.34 11.04 4.69
C ALA A 197 -2.58 11.50 3.92
N LEU A 198 -2.62 12.76 3.45
CA LEU A 198 -3.75 13.29 2.68
C LEU A 198 -3.91 12.59 1.32
N ALA A 199 -2.81 12.37 0.59
CA ALA A 199 -2.86 11.63 -0.68
C ALA A 199 -3.25 10.15 -0.47
N THR A 200 -2.84 9.55 0.65
CA THR A 200 -3.23 8.17 0.99
C THR A 200 -4.71 8.09 1.34
N LEU A 201 -5.22 8.98 2.19
CA LEU A 201 -6.62 9.07 2.57
C LEU A 201 -7.51 9.21 1.32
N LEU A 202 -7.26 10.24 0.50
CA LEU A 202 -8.06 10.53 -0.68
C LEU A 202 -7.94 9.47 -1.78
N GLY A 203 -6.75 8.88 -1.95
CA GLY A 203 -6.50 7.84 -2.96
C GLY A 203 -7.11 6.49 -2.60
N LEU A 204 -7.30 6.20 -1.31
CA LEU A 204 -7.98 4.99 -0.85
C LEU A 204 -9.51 5.13 -0.86
N THR A 205 -10.07 6.33 -0.66
CA THR A 205 -11.52 6.55 -0.51
C THR A 205 -12.37 5.82 -1.57
N PRO A 206 -12.14 5.97 -2.89
CA PRO A 206 -13.03 5.37 -3.89
C PRO A 206 -13.02 3.84 -3.84
N GLY A 207 -11.82 3.25 -3.71
CA GLY A 207 -11.68 1.80 -3.58
C GLY A 207 -12.29 1.26 -2.28
N ALA A 208 -12.11 1.99 -1.16
CA ALA A 208 -12.63 1.59 0.13
C ALA A 208 -14.17 1.48 0.13
N PHE A 209 -14.88 2.45 -0.46
CA PHE A 209 -16.34 2.38 -0.61
C PHE A 209 -16.80 1.24 -1.54
N ILE A 210 -16.08 0.97 -2.63
CA ILE A 210 -16.40 -0.14 -3.54
C ILE A 210 -16.22 -1.50 -2.84
N TYR A 211 -15.09 -1.72 -2.15
CA TYR A 211 -14.82 -3.00 -1.47
C TYR A 211 -15.64 -3.18 -0.18
N ALA A 212 -15.96 -2.11 0.56
CA ALA A 212 -16.90 -2.20 1.67
C ALA A 212 -18.34 -2.43 1.18
N GLY A 213 -18.71 -1.88 0.02
CA GLY A 213 -19.96 -2.19 -0.68
C GLY A 213 -20.08 -3.66 -1.10
N LEU A 214 -19.00 -4.25 -1.61
CA LEU A 214 -18.90 -5.70 -1.88
C LEU A 214 -19.15 -6.51 -0.59
N GLY A 215 -18.52 -6.11 0.52
CA GLY A 215 -18.75 -6.72 1.83
C GLY A 215 -20.21 -6.68 2.29
N ALA A 216 -20.86 -5.53 2.18
CA ALA A 216 -22.27 -5.38 2.52
C ALA A 216 -23.20 -6.17 1.59
N GLY A 217 -22.90 -6.25 0.29
CA GLY A 217 -23.66 -7.12 -0.63
C GLY A 217 -23.48 -8.61 -0.33
N LEU A 218 -22.30 -9.02 0.18
CA LEU A 218 -22.06 -10.38 0.65
C LEU A 218 -22.85 -10.69 1.94
N GLU A 219 -23.03 -9.70 2.82
CA GLU A 219 -23.87 -9.81 4.03
C GLU A 219 -25.33 -10.14 3.67
N ASP A 220 -25.94 -9.40 2.74
CA ASP A 220 -27.32 -9.63 2.28
C ASP A 220 -27.50 -11.02 1.64
N LEU A 221 -26.50 -11.47 0.86
CA LEU A 221 -26.48 -12.81 0.25
C LEU A 221 -26.32 -13.93 1.30
N LEU A 222 -25.53 -13.72 2.35
CA LEU A 222 -25.37 -14.67 3.45
C LEU A 222 -26.64 -14.76 4.30
N ALA A 223 -27.29 -13.64 4.61
CA ALA A 223 -28.57 -13.63 5.31
C ALA A 223 -29.64 -14.43 4.52
N THR A 224 -29.77 -14.16 3.23
CA THR A 224 -30.70 -14.88 2.34
C THR A 224 -30.36 -16.37 2.24
N ARG A 225 -29.06 -16.73 2.21
CA ARG A 225 -28.59 -18.13 2.23
C ARG A 225 -29.05 -18.85 3.49
N ASP A 226 -28.85 -18.22 4.64
CA ASP A 226 -29.13 -18.83 5.94
C ASP A 226 -30.65 -19.01 6.15
N GLU A 227 -31.47 -18.06 5.69
CA GLU A 227 -32.95 -18.19 5.65
C GLU A 227 -33.42 -19.35 4.75
N VAL A 228 -32.94 -19.43 3.50
CA VAL A 228 -33.31 -20.50 2.56
C VAL A 228 -32.84 -21.87 3.07
N LYS A 229 -31.65 -21.94 3.67
CA LYS A 229 -31.11 -23.15 4.29
C LYS A 229 -31.98 -23.60 5.48
N ALA A 230 -32.39 -22.66 6.34
CA ALA A 230 -33.28 -22.96 7.47
C ALA A 230 -34.65 -23.45 7.00
N ALA A 231 -35.25 -22.82 5.98
CA ALA A 231 -36.52 -23.26 5.40
C ALA A 231 -36.44 -24.66 4.77
N CYS A 232 -35.36 -24.95 4.05
CA CYS A 232 -35.12 -26.27 3.44
C CYS A 232 -34.92 -27.37 4.49
N LEU A 233 -34.19 -27.09 5.59
CA LEU A 233 -34.03 -28.00 6.71
C LEU A 233 -35.37 -28.26 7.43
N ALA A 234 -36.18 -27.21 7.65
CA ALA A 234 -37.52 -27.34 8.23
C ALA A 234 -38.49 -28.17 7.34
N ALA A 235 -38.27 -28.16 6.01
CA ALA A 235 -39.02 -28.99 5.05
C ALA A 235 -38.47 -30.43 4.92
N GLY A 236 -37.43 -30.82 5.67
CA GLY A 236 -36.84 -32.17 5.61
C GLY A 236 -35.96 -32.43 4.38
N GLY A 237 -35.48 -31.39 3.70
CA GLY A 237 -34.62 -31.53 2.52
C GLY A 237 -33.22 -32.06 2.87
N ALA A 238 -32.73 -33.05 2.10
CA ALA A 238 -31.41 -33.65 2.34
C ALA A 238 -30.23 -32.85 1.78
N ASP A 239 -30.45 -31.99 0.77
CA ASP A 239 -29.41 -31.41 -0.08
C ASP A 239 -29.42 -29.86 -0.09
N CYS A 240 -29.72 -29.24 1.05
CA CYS A 240 -29.93 -27.79 1.23
C CYS A 240 -28.69 -26.87 1.00
N SER A 241 -27.59 -27.40 0.45
CA SER A 241 -26.32 -26.69 0.26
C SER A 241 -26.15 -26.07 -1.14
N LYS A 242 -26.81 -26.60 -2.18
CA LYS A 242 -26.52 -26.32 -3.61
C LYS A 242 -27.01 -24.98 -4.16
N GLY A 243 -27.55 -24.08 -3.33
CA GLY A 243 -28.46 -23.02 -3.80
C GLY A 243 -27.85 -21.73 -4.38
N ILE A 244 -26.55 -21.44 -4.21
CA ILE A 244 -26.02 -20.09 -4.52
C ILE A 244 -24.71 -20.12 -5.31
N ASP A 245 -24.82 -19.68 -6.56
CA ASP A 245 -23.72 -19.43 -7.49
C ASP A 245 -22.86 -18.23 -7.03
N LEU A 246 -21.56 -18.43 -6.82
CA LEU A 246 -20.62 -17.33 -6.51
C LEU A 246 -20.58 -16.24 -7.61
N ARG A 247 -21.13 -16.54 -8.79
CA ARG A 247 -21.31 -15.57 -9.89
C ARG A 247 -22.21 -14.40 -9.50
N ALA A 248 -23.09 -14.56 -8.50
CA ALA A 248 -23.93 -13.49 -7.97
C ALA A 248 -23.15 -12.40 -7.20
N LEU A 249 -21.97 -12.72 -6.61
CA LEU A 249 -21.13 -11.72 -5.93
C LEU A 249 -20.57 -10.67 -6.91
N VAL A 250 -20.34 -11.06 -8.16
CA VAL A 250 -19.77 -10.17 -9.19
C VAL A 250 -20.91 -9.49 -9.94
N THR A 251 -21.60 -8.58 -9.24
CA THR A 251 -22.70 -7.82 -9.86
C THR A 251 -22.18 -6.96 -11.02
N PRO A 252 -22.96 -6.75 -12.10
CA PRO A 252 -22.57 -5.87 -13.20
C PRO A 252 -22.24 -4.45 -12.73
N GLY A 253 -22.93 -3.96 -11.68
CA GLY A 253 -22.64 -2.68 -11.03
C GLY A 253 -21.26 -2.61 -10.38
N MET A 254 -20.79 -3.71 -9.79
CA MET A 254 -19.44 -3.77 -9.20
C MET A 254 -18.35 -3.85 -10.27
N VAL A 255 -18.57 -4.60 -11.35
CA VAL A 255 -17.67 -4.59 -12.53
C VAL A 255 -17.62 -3.20 -13.14
N ALA A 256 -18.77 -2.53 -13.29
CA ALA A 256 -18.86 -1.16 -13.79
C ALA A 256 -18.16 -0.17 -12.83
N ALA A 257 -18.28 -0.32 -11.52
CA ALA A 257 -17.62 0.55 -10.55
C ALA A 257 -16.08 0.38 -10.57
N LEU A 258 -15.58 -0.86 -10.66
CA LEU A 258 -14.15 -1.14 -10.81
C LEU A 258 -13.61 -0.66 -12.16
N ALA A 259 -14.37 -0.85 -13.25
CA ALA A 259 -14.02 -0.33 -14.57
C ALA A 259 -14.05 1.20 -14.62
N ALA A 260 -15.01 1.85 -13.96
CA ALA A 260 -15.07 3.30 -13.81
C ALA A 260 -13.92 3.85 -12.96
N LEU A 261 -13.54 3.15 -11.88
CA LEU A 261 -12.37 3.51 -11.07
C LEU A 261 -11.07 3.40 -11.89
N ALA A 262 -10.89 2.30 -12.63
CA ALA A 262 -9.75 2.13 -13.53
C ALA A 262 -9.75 3.18 -14.65
N GLY A 263 -10.91 3.46 -15.24
CA GLY A 263 -11.11 4.51 -16.25
C GLY A 263 -10.78 5.90 -15.71
N PHE A 264 -11.21 6.23 -14.48
CA PHE A 264 -10.89 7.50 -13.81
C PHE A 264 -9.40 7.62 -13.47
N ALA A 265 -8.75 6.53 -13.01
CA ALA A 265 -7.31 6.49 -12.79
C ALA A 265 -6.51 6.67 -14.10
N LEU A 266 -6.94 6.02 -15.19
CA LEU A 266 -6.35 6.20 -16.52
C LEU A 266 -6.59 7.61 -17.08
N LEU A 267 -7.79 8.16 -16.90
CA LEU A 267 -8.16 9.52 -17.32
C LEU A 267 -7.34 10.57 -16.57
N THR A 268 -7.18 10.45 -15.25
CA THR A 268 -6.35 11.38 -14.47
C THR A 268 -4.88 11.31 -14.88
N VAL A 269 -4.32 10.12 -15.14
CA VAL A 269 -2.97 9.98 -15.72
C VAL A 269 -2.88 10.59 -17.12
N TYR A 270 -3.90 10.40 -17.97
CA TYR A 270 -3.95 10.95 -19.33
C TYR A 270 -4.04 12.48 -19.34
N LEU A 271 -5.02 13.05 -18.63
CA LEU A 271 -5.23 14.50 -18.50
C LEU A 271 -3.96 15.17 -17.99
N ARG A 272 -3.32 14.60 -16.97
CA ARG A 272 -2.05 15.10 -16.45
C ARG A 272 -0.94 15.08 -17.50
N ARG A 273 -0.73 13.95 -18.19
CA ARG A 273 0.24 13.85 -19.31
C ARG A 273 -0.09 14.76 -20.50
N TRP A 274 -1.33 15.21 -20.63
CA TRP A 274 -1.78 16.11 -21.68
C TRP A 274 -1.56 17.58 -21.27
N LEU A 275 -1.89 17.94 -20.03
CA LEU A 275 -1.61 19.26 -19.44
C LEU A 275 -0.10 19.53 -19.44
N GLU A 276 0.71 18.58 -18.97
CA GLU A 276 2.18 18.69 -19.00
C GLU A 276 2.73 18.87 -20.42
N ARG A 277 2.06 18.32 -21.45
CA ARG A 277 2.45 18.51 -22.86
C ARG A 277 1.94 19.83 -23.46
N ARG A 278 0.93 20.46 -22.87
CA ARG A 278 0.50 21.83 -23.23
C ARG A 278 1.41 22.89 -22.60
N THR A 279 1.78 22.74 -21.33
CA THR A 279 2.67 23.69 -20.65
C THR A 279 4.13 23.67 -21.14
N LEU A 280 4.53 22.63 -21.89
CA LEU A 280 5.83 22.57 -22.58
C LEU A 280 5.77 23.10 -24.03
N ARG A 281 4.63 23.64 -24.46
CA ARG A 281 4.39 24.19 -25.82
C ARG A 281 3.92 25.66 -25.80
N ALA A 282 3.87 26.26 -24.62
CA ALA A 282 3.54 27.66 -24.36
C ALA A 282 4.75 28.31 -23.68
#